data_AF-A0A2S9FUJ7-F1
#
_entry.id   AF-A0A2S9FUJ7-F1
#
_cell.length_a   1.000
_cell.length_b   1.000
_cell.length_c   1.000
_cell.angle_alpha   90.00
_cell.angle_beta   90.00
_cell.angle_gamma   90.00
#
_symmetry.space_group_name_H-M   'P 1'
#
loop_
_entity.id
_entity.type
_entity.pdbx_description
1 polymer ?
#
loop_
_entity_poly.entity_id
_entity_poly.type
_entity_poly.pdbx_seq_one_letter_code
_entity_poly.pdbx_strand_id
1 'polypeptide(L)'
;LSRIAVIPEAGADPVEVAAVLMDGMDLVVLGLGGRTVPATRARAVVARARQRGCTLLVTDGDWQGASARLHAHVSGYEIAGGRDGVPT
;
A
#
# COMPACT_ATOMS: atom_id res chain seq x y z
N LEU A 1 11.95 -1.62 -9.55
CA LEU A 1 10.78 -0.81 -9.13
C LEU A 1 10.95 0.56 -9.73
N SER A 2 10.18 0.84 -10.78
CA SER A 2 10.18 2.14 -11.47
C SER A 2 8.78 2.74 -11.53
N ARG A 3 7.74 1.92 -11.32
CA ARG A 3 6.33 2.31 -11.38
C ARG A 3 5.64 2.00 -10.06
N ILE A 4 5.31 3.05 -9.30
CA ILE A 4 4.70 2.95 -7.97
C ILE A 4 3.41 3.75 -7.97
N ALA A 5 2.33 3.15 -7.47
CA ALA A 5 1.08 3.84 -7.19
C ALA A 5 0.85 3.91 -5.68
N VAL A 6 0.49 5.09 -5.17
CA VAL A 6 0.11 5.29 -3.77
C VAL A 6 -1.31 5.83 -3.75
N ILE A 7 -2.21 5.04 -3.17
CA ILE A 7 -3.65 5.29 -3.15
C ILE A 7 -4.08 5.33 -1.67
N PRO A 8 -4.03 6.50 -1.02
CA PRO A 8 -4.43 6.63 0.38
C PRO A 8 -5.93 6.36 0.56
N GLU A 9 -6.75 6.83 -0.38
CA GLU A 9 -8.21 6.71 -0.35
C GLU A 9 -8.70 5.94 -1.57
N ALA A 10 -8.81 4.62 -1.44
CA ALA A 10 -9.19 3.74 -2.55
C ALA A 10 -10.70 3.76 -2.89
N GLY A 11 -11.48 4.56 -2.17
CA GLY A 11 -12.93 4.69 -2.40
C GLY A 11 -13.70 3.41 -2.04
N ALA A 12 -14.73 3.12 -2.84
CA ALA A 12 -15.74 2.11 -2.55
C ALA A 12 -15.20 0.67 -2.56
N ASP A 13 -14.35 0.31 -3.53
CA ASP A 13 -13.77 -1.04 -3.63
C ASP A 13 -12.23 -1.00 -3.77
N PRO A 14 -11.50 -1.02 -2.63
CA PRO A 14 -10.04 -1.06 -2.64
C PRO A 14 -9.45 -2.26 -3.40
N VAL A 15 -10.13 -3.40 -3.38
CA VAL A 15 -9.64 -4.65 -3.98
C VAL A 15 -9.66 -4.53 -5.50
N GLU A 16 -10.71 -3.93 -6.05
CA GLU A 16 -10.83 -3.65 -7.48
C GLU A 16 -9.77 -2.64 -7.96
N VAL A 17 -9.62 -1.52 -7.25
CA VAL A 17 -8.61 -0.50 -7.57
C VAL A 17 -7.21 -1.12 -7.60
N ALA A 18 -6.87 -1.94 -6.60
CA ALA A 18 -5.60 -2.64 -6.57
C ALA A 18 -5.42 -3.58 -7.76
N ALA A 19 -6.46 -4.35 -8.12
CA ALA A 19 -6.40 -5.31 -9.23
C ALA A 19 -6.15 -4.63 -10.58
N VAL A 20 -6.69 -3.43 -10.80
CA VAL A 20 -6.46 -2.63 -12.01
C VAL A 20 -5.02 -2.10 -12.05
N LEU A 21 -4.54 -1.53 -10.95
CA LEU A 21 -3.19 -0.94 -10.89
C LEU A 21 -2.08 -1.99 -11.04
N MET A 22 -2.31 -3.21 -10.55
CA MET A 22 -1.36 -4.32 -10.65
C MET A 22 -0.99 -4.72 -12.09
N ASP A 23 -1.83 -4.39 -13.08
CA ASP A 23 -1.53 -4.74 -14.47
C ASP A 23 -0.38 -3.88 -15.06
N GLY A 24 -0.02 -2.75 -14.41
CA GLY A 24 1.04 -1.86 -14.90
C GLY A 24 2.07 -1.40 -13.85
N MET A 25 1.82 -1.62 -12.56
CA MET A 25 2.66 -1.14 -11.47
C MET A 25 3.56 -2.25 -10.92
N ASP A 26 4.74 -1.86 -10.43
CA ASP A 26 5.64 -2.78 -9.74
C ASP A 26 5.31 -2.82 -8.23
N LEU A 27 4.74 -1.73 -7.68
CA LEU A 27 4.24 -1.61 -6.32
C LEU A 27 2.95 -0.79 -6.27
N VAL A 28 1.96 -1.29 -5.55
CA VAL A 28 0.73 -0.57 -5.19
C VAL A 28 0.67 -0.45 -3.68
N VAL A 29 0.64 0.79 -3.17
CA VAL A 29 0.36 1.09 -1.77
C VAL A 29 -1.09 1.53 -1.66
N LEU A 30 -1.87 0.83 -0.84
CA LEU A 30 -3.32 0.99 -0.76
C LEU A 30 -3.74 1.23 0.70
N GLY A 31 -4.44 2.34 0.95
CA GLY A 31 -5.13 2.58 2.21
C GLY A 31 -6.47 1.86 2.25
N LEU A 32 -6.72 1.10 3.32
CA LEU A 32 -8.00 0.43 3.54
C LEU A 32 -8.95 1.22 4.43
N GLY A 33 -8.53 2.29 5.11
CA GLY A 33 -9.44 3.09 5.94
C GLY A 33 -10.04 2.28 7.09
N GLY A 34 -9.23 1.49 7.79
CA GLY A 34 -9.61 0.57 8.86
C GLY A 34 -10.34 -0.72 8.42
N ARG A 35 -10.57 -0.93 7.11
CA ARG A 35 -11.30 -2.10 6.60
C ARG A 35 -10.44 -3.37 6.62
N THR A 36 -11.12 -4.52 6.75
CA THR A 36 -10.51 -5.85 6.62
C THR A 36 -10.92 -6.49 5.30
N VAL A 37 -9.95 -6.98 4.52
CA VAL A 37 -10.20 -7.75 3.30
C VAL A 37 -10.26 -9.25 3.64
N PRO A 38 -11.39 -9.93 3.39
CA PRO A 38 -11.51 -11.37 3.67
C PRO A 38 -10.56 -12.22 2.84
N ALA A 39 -10.13 -13.36 3.40
CA ALA A 39 -9.15 -14.27 2.78
C ALA A 39 -9.49 -14.64 1.32
N THR A 40 -10.77 -14.85 0.99
CA THR A 40 -11.19 -15.21 -0.38
C THR A 40 -10.85 -14.13 -1.40
N ARG A 41 -11.17 -12.86 -1.10
CA ARG A 41 -10.85 -11.73 -2.00
C ARG A 41 -9.35 -11.45 -2.00
N ALA A 42 -8.72 -11.53 -0.84
CA ALA A 42 -7.28 -11.34 -0.67
C ALA A 42 -6.46 -12.30 -1.56
N ARG A 43 -6.81 -13.59 -1.57
CA ARG A 43 -6.10 -14.61 -2.37
C ARG A 43 -6.14 -14.32 -3.87
N ALA A 44 -7.29 -13.88 -4.40
CA ALA A 44 -7.42 -13.57 -5.82
C ALA A 44 -6.47 -12.44 -6.23
N VAL A 45 -6.40 -11.38 -5.41
CA VAL A 45 -5.50 -10.25 -5.67
C VAL A 45 -4.03 -10.62 -5.48
N VAL A 46 -3.68 -11.42 -4.45
CA VAL A 46 -2.30 -11.92 -4.28
C VAL A 46 -1.86 -12.78 -5.47
N ALA A 47 -2.75 -13.63 -5.99
CA ALA A 47 -2.45 -14.43 -7.18
C ALA A 47 -2.19 -13.53 -8.41
N ARG A 48 -3.02 -12.49 -8.62
CA ARG A 48 -2.81 -11.50 -9.68
C ARG A 48 -1.49 -10.74 -9.51
N ALA A 49 -1.19 -10.26 -8.31
CA ALA A 49 0.05 -9.57 -7.99
C ALA A 49 1.28 -10.41 -8.40
N ARG A 50 1.27 -11.72 -8.07
CA ARG A 50 2.32 -12.66 -8.48
C ARG A 50 2.41 -12.83 -10.00
N GLN A 51 1.28 -12.97 -10.69
CA GLN A 51 1.26 -13.11 -12.15
C GLN A 51 1.77 -11.87 -12.89
N ARG A 52 1.62 -10.68 -12.30
CA ARG A 52 2.06 -9.41 -12.87
C ARG A 52 3.42 -8.93 -12.37
N GLY A 53 4.01 -9.61 -11.39
CA GLY A 53 5.25 -9.15 -10.76
C GLY A 53 5.06 -7.88 -9.92
N CYS A 54 3.85 -7.62 -9.44
CA CYS A 54 3.51 -6.47 -8.60
C CYS A 54 3.56 -6.85 -7.12
N THR A 55 4.00 -5.92 -6.28
CA THR A 55 3.86 -6.01 -4.82
C THR A 55 2.64 -5.19 -4.37
N LEU A 56 1.84 -5.71 -3.45
CA LEU A 56 0.76 -4.97 -2.79
C LEU A 56 1.17 -4.68 -1.35
N LEU A 57 1.24 -3.40 -1.00
CA LEU A 57 1.38 -2.93 0.37
C LEU A 57 0.05 -2.34 0.83
N VAL A 58 -0.45 -2.83 1.94
CA VAL A 58 -1.72 -2.40 2.52
C VAL A 58 -1.44 -1.60 3.79
N THR A 59 -2.12 -0.48 3.94
CA THR A 59 -2.02 0.41 5.10
C THR A 59 -3.39 0.65 5.71
N ASP A 60 -3.41 0.95 7.01
CA ASP A 60 -4.62 1.25 7.76
C ASP A 60 -5.76 0.24 7.53
N GLY A 61 -5.52 -1.02 7.90
CA GLY A 61 -6.49 -2.12 7.76
C GLY A 61 -5.84 -3.49 7.89
N ASP A 62 -6.61 -4.56 7.66
CA ASP A 62 -6.10 -5.93 7.67
C ASP A 62 -6.30 -6.63 6.33
N TRP A 63 -5.25 -7.34 5.91
CA TRP A 63 -5.27 -8.19 4.73
C TRP A 63 -5.02 -9.63 5.16
N GLN A 64 -6.07 -10.43 5.16
CA GLN A 64 -5.96 -11.81 5.63
C GLN A 64 -5.03 -12.63 4.74
N GLY A 65 -4.02 -13.25 5.36
CA GLY A 65 -2.99 -14.00 4.66
C GLY A 65 -1.90 -13.13 4.03
N ALA A 66 -1.72 -11.89 4.52
CA ALA A 66 -0.56 -11.08 4.19
C ALA A 66 0.74 -11.88 4.43
N SER A 67 1.65 -11.85 3.45
CA SER A 67 2.92 -12.57 3.52
C SER A 67 3.86 -11.99 4.57
N ALA A 68 3.70 -10.71 4.91
CA ALA A 68 4.40 -10.02 5.98
C ALA A 68 3.49 -8.96 6.59
N ARG A 69 3.69 -8.66 7.87
CA ARG A 69 3.08 -7.52 8.56
C ARG A 69 4.19 -6.64 9.09
N LEU A 70 4.11 -5.34 8.79
CA LEU A 70 5.09 -4.35 9.23
C LEU A 70 4.41 -3.41 10.23
N HIS A 71 5.10 -3.15 11.33
CA HIS A 71 4.75 -2.09 12.27
C HIS A 71 5.83 -1.03 12.18
N ALA A 72 5.42 0.21 11.97
CA ALA A 72 6.31 1.36 11.89
C ALA A 72 5.77 2.46 12.80
N HIS A 73 6.69 3.19 13.41
CA HIS A 73 6.40 4.41 14.14
C HIS A 73 7.41 5.47 13.71
N VAL A 74 7.00 6.74 13.71
CA VAL A 74 7.92 7.85 13.45
C VAL A 74 8.78 8.04 14.70
N SER A 75 10.08 7.80 14.59
CA SER A 75 11.04 8.01 15.70
C SER A 75 11.66 9.41 15.70
N GLY A 76 11.55 10.15 14.60
CA GLY A 76 12.11 11.49 14.40
C GLY A 76 12.10 11.84 12.92
N TYR A 77 12.27 13.12 12.61
CA TYR A 77 12.50 13.59 11.24
C TYR A 77 13.58 14.66 11.24
N GLU A 78 14.36 14.70 10.16
CA GLU A 78 15.28 15.79 9.86
C GLU A 78 14.85 16.39 8.53
N ILE A 79 14.85 17.73 8.43
CA ILE A 79 14.53 18.42 7.19
C ILE A 79 15.84 18.71 6.46
N ALA A 80 16.10 17.98 5.38
CA ALA A 80 17.22 18.30 4.48
C ALA A 80 16.87 19.56 3.67
N GLY A 81 17.42 20.72 4.05
CA GLY A 81 17.35 21.94 3.23
C GLY A 81 16.96 23.24 3.93
N GLY A 82 16.75 23.26 5.25
CA GLY A 82 16.68 24.52 5.99
C GLY A 82 18.06 25.16 6.03
N ARG A 83 18.32 26.18 5.18
CA ARG A 83 19.24 27.23 5.63
C ARG A 83 18.55 27.85 6.84
N ASP A 84 19.02 27.44 8.01
CA ASP A 84 18.59 27.82 9.37
C ASP A 84 17.31 27.12 9.84
N GLY A 85 17.51 26.05 10.63
CA GLY A 85 16.49 25.18 11.19
C GLY A 85 15.56 25.83 12.21
N VAL A 86 14.69 26.72 11.75
CA VAL A 86 13.53 27.20 12.52
C VAL A 86 12.26 26.62 11.90
N PRO A 87 11.53 25.74 12.62
CA PRO A 87 10.18 25.34 12.22
C PRO A 87 9.24 26.54 12.39
N THR A 88 8.60 27.00 11.31
CA THR A 88 7.47 27.94 11.35
C THR A 88 6.15 27.19 11.45
#